data_AF-A0AAV6TRC5-F1
#
_entry.id   AF-A0AAV6TRC5-F1
#
_cell.length_a   1.000
_cell.length_b   1.000
_cell.length_c   1.000
_cell.angle_alpha   90.00
_cell.angle_beta   90.00
_cell.angle_gamma   90.00
#
_symmetry.space_group_name_H-M   'P 1'
#
loop_
_entity.id
_entity.type
_entity.pdbx_description
1 polymer ?
#
loop_
_entity_poly.entity_id
_entity_poly.type
_entity_poly.pdbx_seq_one_letter_code
_entity_poly.pdbx_strand_id
1 'polypeptide(L)'
;SQFFGPKSWFSYPPCYASFGSVTRWMIHNGSNTMLLEIKCTFNVDRLELEELAERSNFCLVKTEGQWELKRSHSYYYQVQRQLALSNLTECVFALFYKPPNCVHTEIISFDRNFWLDMFEELNEFYLRYYLPALMAPEVDPAEDEE
;
A
#
# COMPACT_ATOMS: atom_id res chain seq x y z
N SER A 1 -6.14 31.70 12.23
CA SER A 1 -7.03 30.74 12.90
C SER A 1 -6.36 29.38 12.91
N GLN A 2 -5.68 29.06 14.00
CA GLN A 2 -5.34 27.68 14.37
C GLN A 2 -6.41 27.23 15.36
N PHE A 3 -6.99 26.06 15.15
CA PHE A 3 -7.48 25.20 16.23
C PHE A 3 -7.29 23.74 15.80
N PHE A 4 -6.52 23.02 16.60
CA PHE A 4 -6.27 21.58 16.56
C PHE A 4 -7.43 20.83 17.26
N GLY A 5 -8.02 19.82 16.59
CA GLY A 5 -8.69 18.58 17.09
C GLY A 5 -9.72 18.63 18.25
N PRO A 6 -10.37 17.51 18.67
CA PRO A 6 -10.20 16.11 18.24
C PRO A 6 -11.51 15.25 18.07
N LYS A 7 -11.37 14.09 17.39
CA LYS A 7 -12.11 12.81 17.56
C LYS A 7 -13.59 12.62 17.10
N SER A 8 -13.83 11.38 16.65
CA SER A 8 -15.10 10.68 16.32
C SER A 8 -15.68 11.06 14.95
N TRP A 9 -15.90 10.17 13.97
CA TRP A 9 -16.25 8.74 13.98
C TRP A 9 -15.60 8.04 12.78
N PHE A 10 -14.75 7.04 13.02
CA PHE A 10 -14.49 6.00 12.01
C PHE A 10 -14.63 4.67 12.73
N SER A 11 -15.83 4.09 12.65
CA SER A 11 -15.99 2.66 12.88
C SER A 11 -15.51 1.99 11.60
N TYR A 12 -14.26 1.52 11.59
CA TYR A 12 -13.77 0.73 10.46
C TYR A 12 -14.39 -0.66 10.56
N PRO A 13 -15.04 -1.18 9.51
CA PRO A 13 -15.41 -2.58 9.48
C PRO A 13 -14.16 -3.47 9.52
N PRO A 14 -14.32 -4.74 9.95
CA PRO A 14 -13.23 -5.70 10.01
C PRO A 14 -12.86 -6.14 8.58
N CYS A 15 -12.07 -5.32 7.88
CA CYS A 15 -11.47 -5.71 6.61
C CYS A 15 -10.31 -6.68 6.91
N TYR A 16 -10.56 -7.95 6.57
CA TYR A 16 -9.75 -9.11 6.86
C TYR A 16 -8.33 -9.08 6.28
N ALA A 17 -7.46 -9.72 7.04
CA ALA A 17 -6.17 -10.23 6.66
C ALA A 17 -6.27 -11.20 5.47
N SER A 18 -5.85 -10.75 4.30
CA SER A 18 -5.31 -11.56 3.20
C SER A 18 -4.67 -10.56 2.24
N PHE A 19 -3.36 -10.69 1.98
CA PHE A 19 -2.48 -9.73 1.29
C PHE A 19 -1.95 -8.56 2.15
N GLY A 20 -0.94 -8.88 2.98
CA GLY A 20 0.20 -7.97 3.24
C GLY A 20 -0.07 -6.67 4.00
N SER A 21 -0.24 -6.82 5.31
CA SER A 21 0.19 -5.94 6.43
C SER A 21 -0.30 -4.49 6.54
N VAL A 22 -0.96 -4.22 7.68
CA VAL A 22 -0.74 -3.00 8.50
C VAL A 22 0.75 -2.97 8.90
N THR A 23 1.65 -2.71 7.95
CA THR A 23 3.05 -2.42 8.29
C THR A 23 3.16 -0.93 8.52
N ARG A 24 3.24 -0.54 9.80
CA ARG A 24 3.61 0.81 10.20
C ARG A 24 4.95 0.76 10.90
N TRP A 25 6.02 0.60 10.14
CA TRP A 25 7.36 0.92 10.62
C TRP A 25 7.56 2.42 10.39
N MET A 26 7.81 3.16 11.48
CA MET A 26 8.12 4.59 11.40
C MET A 26 9.60 4.76 11.71
N ILE A 27 10.29 5.56 10.90
CA ILE A 27 11.65 6.01 11.15
C ILE A 27 11.56 7.42 11.74
N HIS A 28 12.19 7.62 12.89
CA HIS A 28 12.36 8.94 13.49
C HIS A 28 13.79 9.44 13.24
N ASN A 29 13.93 10.55 12.53
CA ASN A 29 15.20 11.24 12.32
C ASN A 29 15.12 12.64 12.94
N GLY A 30 15.51 12.75 14.21
CA GLY A 30 15.32 13.97 14.99
C GLY A 30 13.82 14.30 15.13
N SER A 31 13.40 15.44 14.59
CA SER A 31 11.99 15.85 14.55
C SER A 31 11.21 15.30 13.35
N ASN A 32 11.88 14.74 12.33
CA ASN A 32 11.18 14.20 11.16
C ASN A 32 10.74 12.75 11.40
N THR A 33 9.52 12.41 10.98
CA THR A 33 8.99 11.05 11.02
C THR A 33 8.63 10.62 9.61
N MET A 34 9.20 9.51 9.16
CA MET A 34 8.96 8.93 7.84
C MET A 34 8.41 7.51 7.98
N LEU A 35 7.65 7.06 6.99
CA LEU A 35 7.27 5.66 6.88
C LEU A 35 8.43 4.82 6.33
N LEU A 36 8.53 3.56 6.73
CA LEU A 36 9.41 2.56 6.13
C LEU A 36 8.59 1.39 5.61
N GLU A 37 8.67 1.14 4.32
CA GLU A 37 8.03 -0.01 3.68
C GLU A 37 9.11 -0.90 3.05
N ILE A 38 9.26 -2.10 3.60
CA ILE A 38 10.24 -3.09 3.12
C ILE A 38 9.52 -4.17 2.32
N LYS A 39 10.00 -4.41 1.10
CA LYS A 39 9.56 -5.51 0.24
C LYS A 39 10.75 -6.39 -0.14
N CYS A 40 10.45 -7.64 -0.49
CA CYS A 40 11.44 -8.59 -0.97
C CYS A 40 10.91 -9.24 -2.25
N THR A 41 11.70 -9.25 -3.31
CA THR A 41 11.36 -9.93 -4.56
C THR A 41 11.86 -11.36 -4.52
N PHE A 42 11.04 -12.30 -5.01
CA PHE A 42 11.49 -13.66 -5.24
C PHE A 42 12.44 -13.72 -6.45
N ASN A 43 13.73 -13.88 -6.20
CA ASN A 43 14.80 -13.88 -7.19
C ASN A 43 15.76 -15.06 -6.97
N VAL A 44 15.29 -16.27 -7.28
CA VAL A 44 16.07 -17.52 -7.10
C VAL A 44 17.32 -17.52 -7.98
N ASP A 45 17.19 -16.99 -9.19
CA ASP A 45 18.25 -16.97 -10.20
C ASP A 45 19.30 -15.88 -9.92
N ARG A 46 19.10 -15.07 -8.88
CA ARG A 46 20.02 -14.00 -8.46
C ARG A 46 20.29 -12.99 -9.59
N LEU A 47 19.26 -12.69 -10.38
CA LEU A 47 19.31 -11.73 -11.48
C LEU A 47 19.57 -10.31 -10.97
N GLU A 48 20.18 -9.49 -11.82
CA GLU A 48 20.32 -8.05 -11.58
C GLU A 48 19.03 -7.30 -11.94
N LEU A 49 18.94 -6.01 -11.58
CA LEU A 49 17.73 -5.21 -11.79
C LEU A 49 17.34 -5.11 -13.27
N GLU A 50 18.34 -4.99 -14.15
CA GLU A 50 18.15 -4.95 -15.60
C GLU A 50 17.35 -6.16 -16.10
N GLU A 51 17.73 -7.35 -15.67
CA GLU A 51 17.08 -8.62 -16.05
C GLU A 51 15.73 -8.80 -15.35
N LEU A 52 15.63 -8.39 -14.08
CA LEU A 52 14.37 -8.45 -13.34
C LEU A 52 13.30 -7.55 -13.96
N ALA A 53 13.69 -6.40 -14.51
CA ALA A 53 12.78 -5.45 -15.13
C ALA A 53 12.11 -5.97 -16.42
N GLU A 54 12.69 -6.99 -17.05
CA GLU A 54 12.07 -7.68 -18.19
C GLU A 54 10.88 -8.54 -17.75
N ARG A 55 10.76 -8.87 -16.46
CA ARG A 55 9.59 -9.59 -15.92
C ARG A 55 8.39 -8.63 -15.87
N SER A 56 7.29 -9.05 -16.47
CA SER A 56 6.07 -8.24 -16.60
C SER A 56 5.53 -7.72 -15.25
N ASN A 57 5.71 -8.51 -14.20
CA ASN A 57 5.26 -8.25 -12.84
C ASN A 57 6.33 -7.64 -11.93
N PHE A 58 7.51 -7.25 -12.43
CA PHE A 58 8.51 -6.59 -11.60
C PHE A 58 8.09 -5.15 -11.26
N CYS A 59 8.37 -4.75 -10.03
CA CYS A 59 7.84 -3.51 -9.47
C CYS A 59 8.63 -2.25 -9.87
N LEU A 60 9.92 -2.37 -10.18
CA LEU A 60 10.73 -1.23 -10.58
C LEU A 60 10.75 -1.02 -12.09
N VAL A 61 10.96 0.22 -12.50
CA VAL A 61 11.21 0.66 -13.88
C VAL A 61 12.44 1.57 -13.89
N LYS A 62 13.19 1.57 -14.99
CA LYS A 62 14.34 2.45 -15.17
C LYS A 62 13.92 3.68 -16.00
N THR A 63 13.86 4.84 -15.35
CA THR A 63 13.52 6.12 -15.96
C THR A 63 14.75 7.03 -15.91
N GLU A 64 15.18 7.56 -17.07
CA GLU A 64 16.36 8.44 -17.16
C GLU A 64 17.63 7.85 -16.50
N GLY A 65 17.77 6.52 -16.56
CA GLY A 65 18.92 5.80 -15.98
C GLY A 65 18.80 5.51 -14.47
N GLN A 66 17.75 5.98 -13.80
CA GLN A 66 17.47 5.72 -12.38
C GLN A 66 16.34 4.70 -12.22
N TRP A 67 16.46 3.83 -11.22
CA TRP A 67 15.41 2.89 -10.87
C TRP A 67 14.37 3.57 -9.97
N GLU A 68 13.09 3.36 -10.25
CA GLU A 68 11.97 3.84 -9.42
C GLU A 68 10.83 2.82 -9.39
N LEU A 69 10.02 2.83 -8.33
CA LEU A 69 8.81 2.04 -8.25
C LEU A 69 7.78 2.54 -9.26
N LYS A 70 7.30 1.62 -10.10
CA LYS A 70 6.20 1.88 -11.04
C LYS A 70 4.99 2.42 -10.29
N ARG A 71 4.50 3.59 -10.70
CA ARG A 71 3.29 4.21 -10.13
C ARG A 71 2.03 3.34 -10.32
N SER A 72 2.04 2.46 -11.33
CA SER A 72 0.98 1.48 -11.58
C SER A 72 1.11 0.19 -10.76
N HIS A 73 2.22 -0.04 -10.05
CA HIS A 73 2.42 -1.27 -9.28
C HIS A 73 1.74 -1.19 -7.91
N SER A 74 1.18 -2.30 -7.43
CA SER A 74 0.41 -2.38 -6.17
C SER A 74 1.15 -1.85 -4.93
N TYR A 75 2.48 -1.96 -4.90
CA TYR A 75 3.30 -1.38 -3.83
C TYR A 75 3.19 0.14 -3.75
N TYR A 76 3.04 0.85 -4.88
CA TYR A 76 2.88 2.31 -4.86
C TYR A 76 1.54 2.70 -4.22
N TYR A 77 0.46 2.00 -4.58
CA TYR A 77 -0.85 2.14 -3.93
C TYR A 77 -0.78 1.86 -2.42
N GLN A 78 -0.04 0.83 -2.01
CA GLN A 78 0.16 0.52 -0.58
C GLN A 78 0.85 1.67 0.15
N VAL A 79 1.93 2.23 -0.42
CA VAL A 79 2.67 3.35 0.17
C VAL A 79 1.79 4.60 0.27
N GLN A 80 1.11 4.99 -0.81
CA GLN A 80 0.25 6.19 -0.82
C GLN A 80 -0.88 6.07 0.20
N ARG A 81 -1.49 4.90 0.32
CA ARG A 81 -2.51 4.62 1.34
C ARG A 81 -1.96 4.73 2.76
N GLN A 82 -0.79 4.15 3.02
CA GLN A 82 -0.18 4.23 4.34
C GLN A 82 0.21 5.67 4.71
N LEU A 83 0.73 6.46 3.77
CA LEU A 83 1.05 7.88 3.98
C LEU A 83 -0.21 8.69 4.33
N ALA A 84 -1.30 8.52 3.56
CA ALA A 84 -2.58 9.17 3.83
C ALA A 84 -3.13 8.85 5.22
N LEU A 85 -3.21 7.56 5.57
CA LEU A 85 -3.76 7.10 6.85
C LEU A 85 -2.89 7.46 8.05
N SER A 86 -1.60 7.68 7.84
CA SER A 86 -0.65 8.06 8.90
C SER A 86 -0.42 9.56 9.03
N ASN A 87 -0.96 10.36 8.09
CA ASN A 87 -0.69 11.78 7.95
C ASN A 87 0.82 12.09 7.88
N LEU A 88 1.56 11.23 7.17
CA LEU A 88 2.98 11.40 6.87
C LEU A 88 3.16 11.81 5.40
N THR A 89 4.23 12.55 5.12
CA THR A 89 4.50 13.08 3.78
C THR A 89 5.50 12.25 2.98
N GLU A 90 6.27 11.38 3.64
CA GLU A 90 7.37 10.65 3.01
C GLU A 90 7.49 9.22 3.52
N CYS A 91 7.84 8.32 2.61
CA CYS A 91 8.12 6.91 2.86
C CYS A 91 9.50 6.55 2.28
N VAL A 92 10.34 5.89 3.07
CA VAL A 92 11.49 5.15 2.57
C VAL A 92 10.98 3.79 2.09
N PHE A 93 11.00 3.59 0.77
CA PHE A 93 10.70 2.30 0.17
C PHE A 93 11.99 1.53 -0.03
N ALA A 94 12.06 0.30 0.48
CA ALA A 94 13.22 -0.56 0.35
C ALA A 94 12.84 -1.90 -0.29
N LEU A 95 13.39 -2.19 -1.47
CA LEU A 95 13.20 -3.45 -2.16
C LEU A 95 14.48 -4.29 -2.09
N PHE A 96 14.44 -5.37 -1.32
CA PHE A 96 15.46 -6.40 -1.39
C PHE A 96 15.19 -7.28 -2.62
N TYR A 97 16.01 -7.12 -3.66
CA TYR A 97 15.88 -7.91 -4.90
C TYR A 97 16.88 -9.05 -4.99
N LYS A 98 17.95 -9.01 -4.18
CA LYS A 98 18.92 -10.12 -4.04
C LYS A 98 19.49 -10.09 -2.62
N PRO A 99 18.71 -10.59 -1.63
CA PRO A 99 19.13 -10.60 -0.22
C PRO A 99 20.41 -11.44 -0.01
N PRO A 100 21.27 -11.07 0.95
CA PRO A 100 21.11 -9.95 1.89
C PRO A 100 21.72 -8.63 1.39
N ASN A 101 22.43 -8.61 0.27
CA ASN A 101 23.37 -7.53 -0.05
C ASN A 101 22.82 -6.48 -1.03
N CYS A 102 21.79 -6.82 -1.81
CA CYS A 102 21.29 -5.95 -2.84
C CYS A 102 19.90 -5.43 -2.48
N VAL A 103 19.84 -4.14 -2.18
CA VAL A 103 18.64 -3.39 -1.86
C VAL A 103 18.55 -2.19 -2.78
N HIS A 104 17.38 -1.97 -3.36
CA HIS A 104 17.02 -0.69 -3.96
C HIS A 104 16.27 0.13 -2.91
N THR A 105 16.61 1.41 -2.78
CA THR A 105 15.91 2.33 -1.87
C THR A 105 15.54 3.61 -2.60
N GLU A 106 14.32 4.09 -2.36
CA GLU A 106 13.86 5.40 -2.84
C GLU A 106 12.99 6.08 -1.78
N ILE A 107 12.90 7.41 -1.85
CA ILE A 107 11.95 8.19 -1.05
C ILE A 107 10.72 8.44 -1.91
N ILE A 108 9.57 7.98 -1.44
CA ILE A 108 8.27 8.21 -2.05
C ILE A 108 7.55 9.29 -1.26
N SER A 109 7.26 10.41 -1.92
CA SER A 109 6.44 11.48 -1.36
C SER A 109 4.95 11.16 -1.50
N PHE A 110 4.15 11.68 -0.57
CA PHE A 110 2.70 11.62 -0.66
C PHE A 110 2.21 12.38 -1.89
N ASP A 111 1.48 11.68 -2.76
CA ASP A 111 0.83 12.24 -3.93
C ASP A 111 -0.66 12.39 -3.64
N ARG A 112 -1.07 13.65 -3.40
CA ARG A 112 -2.45 13.98 -3.06
C ARG A 112 -3.42 13.68 -4.21
N ASN A 113 -3.02 13.90 -5.46
CA ASN A 113 -3.92 13.69 -6.60
C ASN A 113 -4.14 12.20 -6.80
N PHE A 114 -3.06 11.43 -6.81
CA PHE A 114 -3.14 9.96 -6.86
C PHE A 114 -3.98 9.38 -5.72
N TRP A 115 -3.80 9.87 -4.48
CA TRP A 115 -4.58 9.42 -3.34
C TRP A 115 -6.07 9.74 -3.50
N LEU A 116 -6.43 10.91 -4.02
CA LEU A 116 -7.84 11.28 -4.24
C LEU A 116 -8.50 10.37 -5.26
N ASP A 117 -7.83 10.10 -6.39
CA ASP A 117 -8.33 9.21 -7.43
C ASP A 117 -8.54 7.79 -6.87
N MET A 118 -7.53 7.25 -6.16
CA MET A 118 -7.63 5.94 -5.53
C MET A 118 -8.71 5.90 -4.42
N PHE A 119 -8.87 6.98 -3.65
CA PHE A 119 -9.88 7.04 -2.59
C PHE A 119 -11.30 7.02 -3.17
N GLU A 120 -11.53 7.63 -4.33
CA GLU A 120 -12.81 7.56 -5.01
C GLU A 120 -13.16 6.12 -5.41
N GLU A 121 -12.22 5.39 -6.01
CA GLU A 121 -12.38 3.97 -6.36
C GLU A 121 -12.63 3.10 -5.12
N LEU A 122 -11.86 3.32 -4.05
CA LEU A 122 -12.03 2.60 -2.78
C LEU A 122 -13.40 2.88 -2.15
N ASN A 123 -13.89 4.11 -2.24
CA ASN A 123 -15.19 4.49 -1.70
C ASN A 123 -16.34 3.89 -2.52
N GLU A 124 -16.23 3.85 -3.84
CA GLU A 124 -17.20 3.15 -4.71
C GLU A 124 -17.22 1.66 -4.39
N PHE A 125 -16.05 1.02 -4.31
CA PHE A 125 -15.92 -0.38 -3.93
C PHE A 125 -16.57 -0.66 -2.56
N TYR A 126 -16.27 0.19 -1.58
CA TYR A 126 -16.76 0.05 -0.22
C TYR A 126 -18.28 0.15 -0.15
N LEU A 127 -18.87 1.19 -0.73
CA LEU A 127 -20.31 1.44 -0.65
C LEU A 127 -21.13 0.47 -1.49
N ARG A 128 -20.61 0.05 -2.65
CA ARG A 128 -21.36 -0.74 -3.62
C ARG A 128 -21.25 -2.24 -3.42
N TYR A 129 -20.12 -2.73 -2.94
CA TYR A 129 -19.87 -4.18 -2.83
C TYR A 129 -19.65 -4.60 -1.38
N TYR A 130 -18.75 -3.91 -0.66
CA TYR A 130 -18.33 -4.35 0.66
C TYR A 130 -19.41 -4.14 1.73
N LEU A 131 -20.00 -2.94 1.79
CA LEU A 131 -21.04 -2.61 2.76
C LEU A 131 -22.30 -3.49 2.59
N PRO A 132 -22.84 -3.71 1.37
CA PRO A 132 -23.95 -4.64 1.18
C PRO A 132 -23.62 -6.07 1.60
N ALA A 133 -22.42 -6.57 1.31
CA ALA A 133 -22.00 -7.91 1.72
C ALA A 133 -21.94 -8.06 3.25
N LEU A 134 -21.58 -7.00 3.98
CA LEU A 134 -21.60 -6.99 5.45
C LEU A 134 -23.02 -6.93 6.03
N MET A 135 -23.97 -6.36 5.30
CA MET A 135 -25.36 -6.21 5.73
C MET A 135 -26.25 -7.37 5.28
N ALA A 136 -25.75 -8.26 4.42
CA ALA A 136 -26.49 -9.43 3.97
C ALA A 136 -26.77 -10.34 5.19
N PRO A 137 -28.03 -10.72 5.43
CA PRO A 137 -28.34 -11.70 6.47
C PRO A 137 -27.62 -13.02 6.15
N GLU A 138 -27.16 -13.72 7.18
CA GLU A 138 -26.70 -15.09 7.02
C GLU A 138 -27.87 -15.90 6.47
N VAL A 139 -27.76 -16.37 5.22
CA VAL A 139 -28.72 -17.32 4.65
C VAL A 139 -28.37 -18.67 5.28
N ASP A 140 -29.18 -19.13 6.23
CA ASP A 140 -29.09 -20.50 6.72
C ASP A 140 -29.52 -21.44 5.56
N PRO A 141 -28.64 -22.29 5.03
CA PRO A 141 -28.93 -23.12 3.86
C PRO A 141 -29.98 -24.23 4.10
N ALA A 142 -30.71 -24.20 5.22
CA ALA A 142 -31.60 -25.27 5.67
C ALA A 142 -33.11 -25.06 5.41
N GLU A 143 -33.56 -23.96 4.77
CA GLU A 143 -35.00 -23.68 4.63
C GLU A 143 -35.60 -23.89 3.21
N ASP A 144 -34.87 -24.49 2.27
CA ASP A 144 -35.38 -24.77 0.90
C ASP A 144 -35.80 -26.25 0.66
N GLU A 145 -36.08 -27.02 1.71
CA GLU A 145 -36.72 -28.35 1.60
C GLU A 145 -38.03 -28.42 2.43
N GLU A 146 -39.13 -27.86 1.91
CA GLU A 146 -40.51 -28.39 2.10
C GLU A 146 -41.54 -27.81 1.11
#